data_AF-A0A1R1DCW0-F1
#
_entry.id   AF-A0A1R1DCW0-F1
#
_cell.length_a   1.000
_cell.length_b   1.000
_cell.length_c   1.000
_cell.angle_alpha   90.00
_cell.angle_beta   90.00
_cell.angle_gamma   90.00
#
_symmetry.space_group_name_H-M   'P 1'
#
loop_
_entity.id
_entity.type
_entity.pdbx_description
1 polymer ?
#
loop_
_entity_poly.entity_id
_entity_poly.type
_entity_poly.pdbx_seq_one_letter_code
_entity_poly.pdbx_strand_id
1 'polypeptide(L)'
;MKGLIIKSPWIEKILAGEKVWEIRGSNTKIRGTIALIKSGSGMIYGTVVLIKSFQVTDEAYNQGGKHHCIPGNYENRYKKRYVWELSSPQLYDKPIPFKHPQGAVIWVNL
;
A
#
# COMPACT_ATOMS: atom_id res chain seq x y z
N MET A 1 2.70 2.62 16.13
CA MET A 1 2.36 3.08 14.75
C MET A 1 1.88 1.89 13.92
N LYS A 2 1.13 2.04 12.83
CA LYS A 2 0.76 0.90 11.95
C LYS A 2 1.77 0.75 10.81
N GLY A 3 2.15 -0.49 10.50
CA GLY A 3 2.99 -0.83 9.33
C GLY A 3 2.21 -1.66 8.32
N LEU A 4 2.22 -1.24 7.06
CA LEU A 4 1.61 -1.94 5.93
C LEU A 4 2.66 -2.73 5.16
N ILE A 5 2.43 -4.03 5.00
CA ILE A 5 3.28 -4.90 4.21
C ILE A 5 2.88 -4.81 2.74
N ILE A 6 3.85 -4.46 1.88
CA ILE A 6 3.66 -4.28 0.45
C ILE A 6 4.76 -5.03 -0.30
N LYS A 7 4.39 -5.71 -1.40
CA LYS A 7 5.33 -6.42 -2.28
C LYS A 7 5.92 -5.46 -3.32
N SER A 8 7.14 -5.73 -3.76
CA SER A 8 7.67 -5.11 -4.98
C SER A 8 6.85 -5.54 -6.21
N PRO A 9 6.72 -4.69 -7.24
CA PRO A 9 7.32 -3.35 -7.36
C PRO A 9 6.47 -2.23 -6.72
N TRP A 10 5.36 -2.57 -6.05
CA TRP A 10 4.35 -1.58 -5.64
C TRP A 10 4.84 -0.66 -4.54
N ILE A 11 5.63 -1.17 -3.61
CA ILE A 11 6.18 -0.35 -2.52
C ILE A 11 7.12 0.72 -3.06
N GLU A 12 7.97 0.37 -4.04
CA GLU A 12 8.88 1.32 -4.68
C GLU A 12 8.10 2.41 -5.39
N LYS A 13 7.04 2.06 -6.12
CA LYS A 13 6.17 3.04 -6.81
C LYS A 13 5.45 3.97 -5.83
N ILE A 14 5.02 3.47 -4.69
CA ILE A 14 4.39 4.29 -3.66
C ILE A 14 5.41 5.26 -3.05
N LEU A 15 6.59 4.77 -2.67
CA LEU A 15 7.63 5.59 -2.06
C LEU A 15 8.25 6.59 -3.04
N ALA A 16 8.23 6.30 -4.35
CA ALA A 16 8.60 7.25 -5.40
C ALA A 16 7.50 8.29 -5.69
N GLY A 17 6.30 8.16 -5.10
CA GLY A 17 5.16 9.04 -5.34
C GLY A 17 4.43 8.80 -6.67
N GLU A 18 4.81 7.77 -7.43
CA GLU A 18 4.15 7.40 -8.68
C GLU A 18 2.77 6.77 -8.43
N LYS A 19 2.67 5.94 -7.38
CA LYS A 19 1.46 5.20 -7.03
C LYS A 19 0.83 5.78 -5.78
N VAL A 20 -0.31 6.44 -5.95
CA VAL A 20 -1.08 7.08 -4.87
C VAL A 20 -2.29 6.25 -4.41
N TRP A 21 -2.70 5.25 -5.20
CA TRP A 21 -3.81 4.35 -4.85
C TRP A 21 -3.30 2.94 -4.61
N GLU A 22 -3.42 2.45 -3.38
CA GLU A 22 -3.21 1.04 -3.06
C GLU A 22 -4.52 0.26 -3.18
N ILE A 23 -4.51 -0.87 -3.89
CA ILE A 23 -5.72 -1.63 -4.20
C ILE A 23 -5.78 -2.86 -3.31
N ARG A 24 -6.89 -3.03 -2.59
CA ARG A 24 -7.12 -4.15 -1.68
C ARG A 24 -8.52 -4.74 -1.84
N GLY A 25 -8.70 -5.98 -1.41
CA GLY A 25 -9.99 -6.67 -1.40
C GLY A 25 -10.94 -6.22 -0.28
N SER A 26 -10.48 -5.36 0.65
CA SER A 26 -11.24 -4.92 1.80
C SER A 26 -10.94 -3.46 2.18
N ASN A 27 -11.91 -2.84 2.87
CA ASN A 27 -11.77 -1.51 3.46
C ASN A 27 -10.80 -1.53 4.67
N THR A 28 -10.33 -0.36 5.08
CA THR A 28 -9.63 -0.15 6.36
C THR A 28 -10.12 1.10 7.07
N LYS A 29 -10.18 1.04 8.41
CA LYS A 29 -10.47 2.19 9.27
C LYS A 29 -9.21 2.99 9.67
N ILE A 30 -8.02 2.49 9.34
CA ILE A 30 -6.75 3.15 9.68
C ILE A 30 -6.61 4.45 8.90
N ARG A 31 -6.17 5.53 9.55
CA ARG A 31 -5.92 6.86 8.96
C ARG A 31 -4.64 7.46 9.54
N GLY A 32 -4.05 8.40 8.81
CA GLY A 32 -2.83 9.09 9.22
C GLY A 32 -1.56 8.36 8.77
N THR A 33 -0.43 8.71 9.38
CA THR A 33 0.89 8.19 9.01
C THR A 33 1.02 6.71 9.32
N ILE A 34 1.42 5.94 8.31
CA ILE A 34 1.74 4.53 8.39
C ILE A 34 3.14 4.26 7.83
N ALA A 35 3.80 3.24 8.35
CA ALA A 35 5.05 2.75 7.80
C ALA A 35 4.81 1.80 6.62
N LEU A 36 5.70 1.79 5.65
CA LEU A 36 5.72 0.83 4.55
C LEU A 36 6.84 -0.17 4.71
N ILE A 37 6.46 -1.45 4.72
CA ILE A 37 7.35 -2.58 4.92
C ILE A 37 7.43 -3.36 3.61
N LYS A 38 8.65 -3.57 3.12
CA LYS A 38 8.85 -4.42 1.94
C LYS A 38 8.70 -5.88 2.34
N SER A 39 7.71 -6.55 1.76
CA SER A 39 7.43 -7.97 2.02
C SER A 39 8.68 -8.83 1.83
N GLY A 40 8.94 -9.71 2.80
CA GLY A 40 10.12 -10.61 2.81
C GLY A 40 11.43 -9.96 3.24
N SER A 41 11.51 -8.63 3.38
CA SER A 41 12.77 -7.96 3.73
C SER A 41 13.05 -7.87 5.23
N GLY A 42 12.01 -7.89 6.08
CA GLY A 42 12.17 -7.56 7.51
C GLY A 42 12.53 -6.08 7.78
N MET A 43 12.35 -5.20 6.79
CA MET A 43 12.74 -3.79 6.87
C MET A 43 11.57 -2.84 6.53
N ILE A 44 11.53 -1.71 7.22
CA ILE A 44 10.68 -0.55 6.94
C ILE A 44 11.46 0.37 6.00
N TYR A 45 10.87 0.73 4.86
CA TYR A 45 11.53 1.54 3.83
C TYR A 45 11.14 3.02 3.89
N GLY A 46 10.05 3.35 4.57
CA GLY A 46 9.55 4.72 4.60
C GLY A 46 8.17 4.82 5.21
N THR A 47 7.54 5.99 5.06
CA THR A 47 6.17 6.24 5.50
C THR A 47 5.32 6.88 4.41
N VAL A 48 4.00 6.79 4.59
CA VAL A 48 2.98 7.51 3.81
C VAL A 48 1.85 7.91 4.75
N VAL A 49 1.01 8.86 4.31
CA VAL A 49 -0.26 9.20 4.97
C VAL A 49 -1.41 8.48 4.26
N LEU A 50 -2.14 7.63 4.98
CA LEU A 50 -3.39 7.02 4.49
C LEU A 50 -4.56 7.97 4.76
N ILE A 51 -5.06 8.61 3.69
CA ILE A 51 -6.08 9.67 3.76
C ILE A 51 -7.48 9.08 3.87
N LYS A 52 -7.83 8.18 2.94
CA LYS A 52 -9.17 7.59 2.86
C LYS A 52 -9.14 6.17 2.30
N SER A 53 -10.22 5.45 2.55
CA SER A 53 -10.46 4.12 1.99
C SER A 53 -11.92 4.01 1.56
N PHE A 54 -12.14 3.61 0.31
CA PHE A 54 -13.45 3.56 -0.32
C PHE A 54 -13.51 2.44 -1.37
N GLN A 55 -14.71 1.89 -1.56
CA GLN A 55 -14.94 0.90 -2.61
C GLN A 55 -14.96 1.58 -3.98
N VAL A 56 -14.45 0.92 -5.02
CA VAL A 56 -14.51 1.39 -6.39
C VAL A 56 -15.24 0.40 -7.29
N THR A 57 -15.89 0.92 -8.33
CA THR A 57 -16.45 0.12 -9.43
C THR A 57 -15.34 -0.32 -10.38
N ASP A 58 -15.66 -1.22 -11.31
CA ASP A 58 -14.72 -1.68 -12.33
C ASP A 58 -14.36 -0.53 -13.29
N GLU A 59 -15.33 0.31 -13.67
CA GLU A 59 -15.07 1.48 -14.52
C GLU A 59 -14.13 2.46 -13.82
N ALA A 60 -14.41 2.80 -12.56
CA ALA A 60 -13.59 3.74 -11.79
C ALA A 60 -12.18 3.19 -11.53
N TYR A 61 -12.05 1.88 -11.30
CA TYR A 61 -10.76 1.20 -11.22
C TYR A 61 -9.98 1.36 -12.52
N ASN A 62 -10.59 1.04 -13.68
CA ASN A 62 -9.92 1.12 -14.98
C ASN A 62 -9.50 2.55 -15.34
N GLN A 63 -10.36 3.54 -15.07
CA GLN A 63 -10.03 4.96 -15.26
C GLN A 63 -8.93 5.44 -14.29
N GLY A 64 -8.83 4.81 -13.12
CA GLY A 64 -7.82 5.06 -12.10
C GLY A 64 -6.43 4.49 -12.41
N GLY A 65 -6.21 3.92 -13.59
CA GLY A 65 -4.96 3.27 -14.02
C GLY A 65 -3.69 4.04 -13.67
N LYS A 66 -3.69 5.35 -13.92
CA LYS A 66 -2.57 6.24 -13.61
C LYS A 66 -2.25 6.36 -12.12
N HIS A 67 -3.25 6.22 -11.25
CA HIS A 67 -3.11 6.39 -9.80
C HIS A 67 -2.63 5.12 -9.10
N HIS A 68 -3.08 3.95 -9.57
CA HIS A 68 -2.69 2.67 -8.97
C HIS A 68 -1.54 1.98 -9.73
N CYS A 69 -1.21 2.42 -10.95
CA CYS A 69 -0.10 1.95 -11.79
C CYS A 69 -0.12 0.44 -12.09
N ILE A 70 -1.29 -0.20 -12.03
CA ILE A 70 -1.42 -1.64 -12.31
C ILE A 70 -1.66 -1.80 -13.82
N PRO A 71 -0.84 -2.58 -14.53
CA PRO A 71 -1.04 -2.84 -15.96
C PRO A 71 -2.40 -3.47 -16.26
N GLY A 72 -2.99 -3.17 -17.41
CA GLY A 72 -4.31 -3.69 -17.79
C GLY A 72 -4.39 -5.20 -17.92
N ASN A 73 -3.27 -5.88 -18.17
CA ASN A 73 -3.18 -7.35 -18.22
C ASN A 73 -2.94 -8.00 -16.85
N TYR A 74 -2.90 -7.21 -15.77
CA TYR A 74 -2.72 -7.76 -14.43
C TYR A 74 -4.00 -8.47 -13.97
N GLU A 75 -3.85 -9.72 -13.54
CA GLU A 75 -4.97 -10.54 -13.10
C GLU A 75 -5.72 -9.89 -11.93
N ASN A 76 -7.04 -9.76 -12.07
CA ASN A 76 -7.87 -9.29 -10.98
C ASN A 76 -8.04 -10.39 -9.92
N ARG A 77 -7.47 -10.16 -8.74
CA ARG A 77 -7.55 -11.10 -7.60
C ARG A 77 -8.72 -10.84 -6.67
N TYR A 78 -9.48 -9.77 -6.86
CA TYR A 78 -10.50 -9.33 -5.90
C TYR A 78 -11.90 -9.25 -6.51
N LYS A 79 -12.87 -9.91 -5.86
CA LYS A 79 -14.29 -9.78 -6.21
C LYS A 79 -14.84 -8.37 -5.96
N LYS A 80 -14.31 -7.66 -4.96
CA LYS A 80 -14.60 -6.26 -4.64
C LYS A 80 -13.29 -5.53 -4.45
N ARG A 81 -13.15 -4.32 -4.99
CA ARG A 81 -11.92 -3.53 -4.88
C ARG A 81 -12.16 -2.31 -4.02
N TYR A 82 -11.18 -2.05 -3.15
CA TYR A 82 -11.09 -0.85 -2.35
C TYR A 82 -9.80 -0.12 -2.71
N VAL A 83 -9.92 1.18 -2.87
CA VAL A 83 -8.78 2.10 -2.95
C VAL A 83 -8.43 2.54 -1.55
N TRP A 84 -7.17 2.42 -1.19
CA TRP A 84 -6.58 3.10 -0.05
C TRP A 84 -5.75 4.25 -0.63
N GLU A 85 -6.22 5.47 -0.44
CA GLU A 85 -5.55 6.66 -0.97
C GLU A 85 -4.39 7.07 -0.05
N LEU A 86 -3.21 7.15 -0.65
CA LEU A 86 -1.93 7.40 -0.01
C LEU A 86 -1.39 8.75 -0.48
N SER A 87 -0.69 9.44 0.41
CA SER A 87 -0.04 10.72 0.13
C SER A 87 1.23 10.89 0.94
N SER A 88 1.96 11.97 0.65
CA SER A 88 3.17 12.38 1.38
C SER A 88 4.16 11.22 1.59
N PRO A 89 4.60 10.51 0.53
CA PRO A 89 5.58 9.46 0.67
C PRO A 89 6.89 10.04 1.19
N GLN A 90 7.49 9.36 2.16
CA GLN A 90 8.80 9.66 2.72
C GLN A 90 9.63 8.40 2.65
N LEU A 91 10.54 8.34 1.67
CA LEU A 91 11.54 7.29 1.57
C LEU A 91 12.65 7.55 2.60
N TYR A 92 13.06 6.53 3.33
CA TYR A 92 14.19 6.63 4.25
C TYR A 92 15.50 6.42 3.50
N ASP A 93 16.54 7.18 3.87
CA ASP A 93 17.90 7.02 3.33
C ASP A 93 18.45 5.60 3.55
N LYS A 94 18.10 5.01 4.71
CA LYS A 94 18.42 3.62 5.06
C LYS A 94 17.18 2.93 5.61
N PRO A 95 16.83 1.73 5.11
CA PRO A 95 15.73 0.96 5.69
C PRO A 95 15.97 0.63 7.16
N ILE A 96 14.91 0.65 7.96
CA ILE A 96 14.95 0.39 9.40
C ILE A 96 14.52 -1.06 9.66
N PRO A 97 15.31 -1.89 10.34
CA PRO A 97 14.90 -3.25 10.70
C PRO A 97 13.70 -3.24 11.63
N PHE A 98 12.77 -4.17 11.44
CA PHE A 98 11.66 -4.39 12.36
C PHE A 98 11.47 -5.89 12.64
N LYS A 99 10.97 -6.21 13.83
CA LYS A 99 10.65 -7.59 14.20
C LYS A 99 9.29 -7.96 13.64
N HIS A 100 9.27 -8.83 12.64
CA HIS A 100 8.02 -9.32 12.05
C HIS A 100 7.29 -10.24 13.04
N PRO A 101 6.06 -9.91 13.48
CA PRO A 101 5.29 -10.80 14.34
C PRO A 101 4.76 -11.99 13.51
N GLN A 102 4.79 -13.18 14.11
CA GLN A 102 4.32 -14.41 13.45
C GLN A 102 2.84 -14.27 13.06
N GLY A 103 2.51 -14.62 11.81
CA GLY A 103 1.14 -14.59 11.29
C GLY A 103 0.67 -13.23 10.74
N ALA A 104 1.49 -12.18 10.76
CA ALA A 104 1.10 -10.88 10.21
C ALA A 104 1.22 -10.82 8.68
N VAL A 105 0.07 -10.80 7.99
CA VAL A 105 0.03 -10.85 6.52
C VAL A 105 -0.08 -9.46 5.87
N ILE A 106 -0.84 -8.54 6.47
CA ILE A 106 -1.16 -7.22 5.88
C ILE A 106 -0.66 -6.09 6.76
N TRP A 107 -1.05 -6.10 8.04
CA TRP A 107 -0.75 -5.05 9.00
C TRP A 107 0.11 -5.58 10.14
N VAL A 108 1.02 -4.73 10.60
CA VAL A 108 1.75 -4.93 11.85
C VAL A 108 1.56 -3.73 12.77
N ASN A 109 1.61 -3.98 14.07
CA ASN A 109 1.79 -2.94 15.07
C ASN A 109 3.30 -2.77 15.26
N LEU A 110 3.78 -1.55 15.00
CA LEU A 110 5.16 -1.12 15.21
C LEU A 110 5.27 -0.32 16.50
#